data_AF-A0A1S4C9Y9-F1
#
_entry.id   AF-A0A1S4C9Y9-F1
#
_cell.length_a   1.000
_cell.length_b   1.000
_cell.length_c   1.000
_cell.angle_alpha   90.00
_cell.angle_beta   90.00
_cell.angle_gamma   90.00
#
_symmetry.space_group_name_H-M   'P 1'
#
loop_
_entity.id
_entity.type
_entity.pdbx_description
1 polymer ?
#
loop_
_entity_poly.entity_id
_entity_poly.type
_entity_poly.pdbx_seq_one_letter_code
_entity_poly.pdbx_strand_id
1 'polypeptide(L)'
;MELKKERFVRFYSGEEQHGGFLGGKADSSNLEKSSSGYRYSSPLLNSDGRYKVTDTLMFGRSKVYPEDHNRSWRKRILDPGSDIVIQWNRIFIISCLLALFVDPLYFFLPIIHGTKESSCVKSDLNLRIVVTISRTIADFFYLLHVFIKFRTAYIAPNTRVFGKGELVMDPKKIALRYLRSDFFVDLIATLPLPQMVIWFIIPATRSQHANHNNNALALIVLLQYVPRLYLIFPLSSQIIKATGVVTKTAWAGAAYNLLLYMLASHVIGAAWYLLSVDRYTSCWKSICQNENSSTQCVLRYLDCDTFDQNARKSWANITKVFESCDPDGDSTFKYGIFENAVKKDVVSSRFMAKYFYCLWWGLQQLSSYGQNLSTSTFIGETSFAILIAILGLVLFAHLIGNMQVNQRLCCFSFSLYTSLFW
;
A
#
# COMPACT_ATOMS: atom_id res chain seq x y z
N MET A 1 2.98 -3.95 39.00
CA MET A 1 1.66 -3.67 38.39
C MET A 1 1.35 -4.85 37.48
N GLU A 2 0.58 -5.79 37.99
CA GLU A 2 0.40 -7.13 37.40
C GLU A 2 -0.48 -7.10 36.15
N LEU A 3 -0.01 -7.71 35.06
CA LEU A 3 -0.77 -7.90 33.83
C LEU A 3 -1.61 -9.18 33.92
N LYS A 4 -2.93 -8.99 33.88
CA LYS A 4 -3.96 -10.01 33.97
C LYS A 4 -3.94 -10.91 32.73
N LYS A 5 -3.72 -12.21 32.98
CA LYS A 5 -3.68 -13.32 32.02
C LYS A 5 -5.08 -13.62 31.49
N GLU A 6 -5.35 -13.42 30.20
CA GLU A 6 -6.59 -13.86 29.57
C GLU A 6 -6.55 -15.38 29.29
N ARG A 7 -7.60 -16.08 29.75
CA ARG A 7 -7.78 -17.54 29.60
C ARG A 7 -8.32 -17.84 28.21
N PHE A 8 -7.70 -18.82 27.55
CA PHE A 8 -8.28 -19.54 26.42
C PHE A 8 -9.48 -20.37 26.91
N VAL A 9 -10.64 -20.20 26.29
CA VAL A 9 -11.81 -21.08 26.47
C VAL A 9 -11.88 -22.02 25.26
N ARG A 10 -11.64 -23.30 25.53
CA ARG A 10 -11.73 -24.42 24.59
C ARG A 10 -13.18 -24.95 24.66
N PHE A 11 -13.89 -24.96 23.53
CA PHE A 11 -15.22 -25.57 23.46
C PHE A 11 -15.10 -27.06 23.15
N TYR A 12 -15.57 -27.90 24.06
CA TYR A 12 -15.91 -29.30 23.80
C TYR A 12 -17.33 -29.35 23.23
N SER A 13 -17.54 -30.03 22.10
CA SER A 13 -18.87 -30.47 21.69
C SER A 13 -19.08 -31.89 22.24
N GLY A 14 -20.12 -32.04 23.07
CA GLY A 14 -20.49 -33.31 23.69
C GLY A 14 -21.00 -34.34 22.68
N GLU A 15 -20.70 -35.60 22.96
CA GLU A 15 -21.27 -36.80 22.36
C GLU A 15 -22.78 -36.92 22.66
N GLU A 16 -23.54 -37.35 21.66
CA GLU A 16 -24.69 -38.23 21.86
C GLU A 16 -24.52 -39.47 20.98
N GLN A 17 -24.54 -40.63 21.63
CA GLN A 17 -24.56 -41.96 21.02
C GLN A 17 -26.01 -42.36 20.70
N HIS A 18 -26.25 -42.98 19.53
CA HIS A 18 -26.72 -44.39 19.42
C HIS A 18 -27.06 -44.80 17.98
N GLY A 19 -26.72 -46.05 17.66
CA GLY A 19 -27.40 -46.86 16.63
C GLY A 19 -26.58 -47.18 15.38
N GLY A 20 -25.81 -48.27 15.40
CA GLY A 20 -25.11 -48.80 14.22
C GLY A 20 -25.95 -49.76 13.38
N PHE A 21 -25.63 -49.87 12.08
CA PHE A 21 -25.52 -51.15 11.37
C PHE A 21 -24.79 -50.98 10.02
N LEU A 22 -24.16 -52.08 9.56
CA LEU A 22 -23.20 -52.21 8.47
C LEU A 22 -23.74 -51.98 7.04
N GLY A 23 -22.84 -51.50 6.17
CA GLY A 23 -22.43 -52.26 4.96
C GLY A 23 -22.87 -51.74 3.57
N GLY A 24 -21.88 -51.58 2.67
CA GLY A 24 -22.03 -51.99 1.25
C GLY A 24 -22.13 -50.90 0.17
N LYS A 25 -20.98 -50.61 -0.47
CA LYS A 25 -20.69 -50.51 -1.92
C LYS A 25 -21.75 -50.02 -2.95
N ALA A 26 -21.27 -49.08 -3.77
CA ALA A 26 -21.33 -49.00 -5.25
C ALA A 26 -22.52 -48.33 -5.99
N ASP A 27 -22.07 -47.47 -6.92
CA ASP A 27 -22.57 -47.13 -8.26
C ASP A 27 -23.58 -46.01 -8.54
N SER A 28 -23.19 -45.30 -9.60
CA SER A 28 -23.79 -44.17 -10.28
C SER A 28 -25.05 -44.51 -11.07
N SER A 29 -25.92 -43.52 -11.28
CA SER A 29 -26.45 -43.23 -12.63
C SER A 29 -27.18 -41.89 -12.69
N ASN A 30 -27.19 -41.35 -13.90
CA ASN A 30 -27.65 -40.05 -14.33
C ASN A 30 -29.18 -39.95 -14.51
N LEU A 31 -29.61 -38.69 -14.69
CA LEU A 31 -30.55 -38.19 -15.70
C LEU A 31 -32.03 -37.87 -15.32
N GLU A 32 -32.36 -36.60 -15.63
CA GLU A 32 -33.61 -36.01 -16.16
C GLU A 32 -34.85 -35.67 -15.29
N LYS A 33 -34.98 -34.36 -15.04
CA LYS A 33 -35.95 -33.39 -15.62
C LYS A 33 -37.49 -33.60 -15.49
N SER A 34 -38.10 -32.56 -14.91
CA SER A 34 -39.31 -31.84 -15.37
C SER A 34 -40.72 -32.14 -14.81
N SER A 35 -41.29 -31.04 -14.28
CA SER A 35 -42.66 -30.50 -14.43
C SER A 35 -43.90 -31.10 -13.76
N SER A 36 -44.47 -30.25 -12.88
CA SER A 36 -45.84 -29.70 -12.89
C SER A 36 -47.07 -30.52 -12.48
N GLY A 37 -47.91 -29.86 -11.67
CA GLY A 37 -49.33 -30.17 -11.41
C GLY A 37 -49.53 -31.04 -10.16
N TYR A 38 -50.46 -30.82 -9.24
CA TYR A 38 -51.73 -30.10 -9.27
C TYR A 38 -52.19 -29.71 -7.85
N ARG A 39 -53.18 -28.80 -7.85
CA ARG A 39 -53.97 -28.22 -6.76
C ARG A 39 -54.44 -29.21 -5.67
N TYR A 40 -54.56 -28.72 -4.43
CA TYR A 40 -55.61 -29.19 -3.52
C TYR A 40 -56.31 -28.02 -2.80
N SER A 41 -57.59 -28.25 -2.60
CA SER A 41 -58.66 -27.30 -2.29
C SER A 41 -58.72 -26.87 -0.83
N SER A 42 -59.20 -25.64 -0.62
CA SER A 42 -59.67 -25.11 0.66
C SER A 42 -61.04 -25.71 1.03
N PRO A 43 -61.31 -26.06 2.29
CA PRO A 43 -62.66 -26.13 2.82
C PRO A 43 -63.01 -24.84 3.56
N LEU A 44 -64.18 -24.34 3.23
CA LEU A 44 -64.94 -23.28 3.88
C LEU A 44 -65.70 -23.88 5.08
N LEU A 45 -65.57 -23.34 6.29
CA LEU A 45 -66.67 -23.37 7.26
C LEU A 45 -66.54 -22.29 8.36
N ASN A 46 -67.73 -21.85 8.75
CA ASN A 46 -68.13 -20.65 9.49
C ASN A 46 -67.54 -20.42 10.89
N SER A 47 -67.46 -19.11 11.16
CA SER A 47 -67.54 -18.44 12.45
C SER A 47 -68.84 -18.76 13.20
N ASP A 48 -68.75 -19.21 14.45
CA ASP A 48 -69.29 -18.51 15.64
C ASP A 48 -68.95 -19.29 16.94
N GLY A 49 -68.70 -18.59 18.06
CA GLY A 49 -68.63 -19.22 19.40
C GLY A 49 -67.58 -18.67 20.37
N ARG A 50 -68.06 -18.11 21.48
CA ARG A 50 -67.34 -17.33 22.50
C ARG A 50 -66.66 -18.15 23.62
N TYR A 51 -65.66 -17.49 24.25
CA TYR A 51 -65.07 -17.63 25.60
C TYR A 51 -64.11 -18.80 25.94
N LYS A 52 -62.83 -18.47 26.13
CA LYS A 52 -62.12 -18.64 27.43
C LYS A 52 -60.77 -17.91 27.47
N VAL A 53 -60.51 -17.31 28.63
CA VAL A 53 -59.29 -16.60 29.05
C VAL A 53 -58.19 -17.61 29.37
N THR A 54 -56.98 -17.38 28.84
CA THR A 54 -55.73 -17.88 29.44
C THR A 54 -54.56 -16.98 29.07
N ASP A 55 -53.92 -16.41 30.09
CA ASP A 55 -52.66 -15.66 30.02
C ASP A 55 -51.59 -16.44 29.25
N THR A 56 -50.95 -15.81 28.27
CA THR A 56 -49.68 -16.29 27.71
C THR A 56 -48.76 -15.12 27.38
N LEU A 57 -47.81 -14.93 28.29
CA LEU A 57 -46.40 -14.57 28.08
C LEU A 57 -46.06 -14.01 26.67
N MET A 58 -45.85 -12.70 26.59
CA MET A 58 -45.37 -12.01 25.38
C MET A 58 -43.94 -12.44 25.04
N PHE A 59 -43.81 -13.53 24.28
CA PHE A 59 -42.54 -13.94 23.67
C PHE A 59 -42.20 -12.98 22.52
N GLY A 60 -41.03 -12.36 22.61
CA GLY A 60 -40.52 -11.39 21.65
C GLY A 60 -40.58 -11.93 20.23
N ARG A 61 -41.38 -11.25 19.39
CA ARG A 61 -41.50 -11.51 17.96
C ARG A 61 -40.13 -11.30 17.32
N SER A 62 -39.43 -12.39 17.02
CA SER A 62 -38.35 -12.43 16.04
C SER A 62 -38.87 -11.78 14.75
N LYS A 63 -38.45 -10.54 14.47
CA LYS A 63 -38.69 -9.90 13.18
C LYS A 63 -37.74 -10.54 12.18
N VAL A 64 -38.19 -11.63 11.56
CA VAL A 64 -37.61 -12.12 10.32
C VAL A 64 -38.01 -11.13 9.23
N TYR A 65 -37.03 -10.37 8.72
CA TYR A 65 -37.24 -9.52 7.57
C TYR A 65 -37.29 -10.41 6.32
N PRO A 66 -38.33 -10.30 5.47
CA PRO A 66 -38.31 -10.97 4.18
C PRO A 66 -37.22 -10.31 3.31
N GLU A 67 -36.44 -11.12 2.60
CA GLU A 67 -35.61 -10.65 1.49
C GLU A 67 -36.53 -10.14 0.37
N ASP A 68 -36.85 -8.84 0.40
CA ASP A 68 -37.49 -8.17 -0.72
C ASP A 68 -36.48 -8.04 -1.87
N HIS A 69 -36.57 -8.96 -2.83
CA HIS A 69 -35.75 -9.01 -4.06
C HIS A 69 -35.93 -7.80 -4.99
N ASN A 70 -36.64 -6.73 -4.59
CA ASN A 70 -36.93 -5.57 -5.45
C ASN A 70 -36.50 -4.21 -4.87
N ARG A 71 -35.61 -4.17 -3.88
CA ARG A 71 -34.91 -2.92 -3.53
C ARG A 71 -33.84 -2.63 -4.59
N SER A 72 -34.08 -1.58 -5.39
CA SER A 72 -33.06 -0.90 -6.20
C SER A 72 -31.70 -0.91 -5.50
N TRP A 73 -30.64 -1.35 -6.19
CA TRP A 73 -29.25 -1.40 -5.67
C TRP A 73 -28.85 -0.11 -4.91
N ARG A 74 -29.43 1.05 -5.25
CA ARG A 74 -29.22 2.35 -4.57
C ARG A 74 -29.69 2.41 -3.11
N LYS A 75 -30.58 1.51 -2.66
CA LYS A 75 -31.14 1.47 -1.30
C LYS A 75 -30.65 0.27 -0.48
N ARG A 76 -29.83 -0.61 -1.07
CA ARG A 76 -29.31 -1.78 -0.36
C ARG A 76 -28.14 -1.37 0.54
N ILE A 77 -28.18 -1.81 1.78
CA ILE A 77 -27.08 -1.66 2.75
C ILE A 77 -26.39 -3.02 2.81
N LEU A 78 -25.07 -2.99 2.72
CA LEU A 78 -24.24 -4.17 2.65
C LEU A 78 -23.96 -4.67 4.06
N ASP A 79 -24.18 -5.95 4.28
CA ASP A 79 -23.74 -6.61 5.49
C ASP A 79 -22.19 -6.74 5.46
N PRO A 80 -21.47 -6.29 6.50
CA PRO A 80 -20.01 -6.48 6.59
C PRO A 80 -19.57 -7.94 6.46
N GLY A 81 -20.41 -8.91 6.80
CA GLY A 81 -20.14 -10.35 6.64
C GLY A 81 -20.44 -10.91 5.26
N SER A 82 -20.98 -10.11 4.33
CA SER A 82 -21.33 -10.59 2.98
C SER A 82 -20.10 -10.92 2.14
N ASP A 83 -20.22 -11.96 1.30
CA ASP A 83 -19.14 -12.37 0.38
C ASP A 83 -18.69 -11.24 -0.55
N ILE A 84 -19.62 -10.37 -0.96
CA ILE A 84 -19.36 -9.20 -1.80
C ILE A 84 -18.40 -8.22 -1.10
N VAL A 85 -18.64 -7.91 0.17
CA VAL A 85 -17.79 -6.99 0.94
C VAL A 85 -16.43 -7.62 1.22
N ILE A 86 -16.37 -8.91 1.53
CA ILE A 86 -15.11 -9.64 1.75
C ILE A 86 -14.28 -9.68 0.46
N GLN A 87 -14.91 -9.94 -0.70
CA GLN A 87 -14.24 -9.94 -2.00
C GLN A 87 -13.77 -8.55 -2.38
N TRP A 88 -14.58 -7.51 -2.17
CA TRP A 88 -14.19 -6.12 -2.38
C TRP A 88 -12.99 -5.73 -1.52
N ASN A 89 -13.01 -6.07 -0.23
CA ASN A 89 -11.92 -5.81 0.70
C ASN A 89 -10.59 -6.45 0.24
N ARG A 90 -10.63 -7.65 -0.37
CA ARG A 90 -9.44 -8.29 -0.98
C ARG A 90 -8.92 -7.50 -2.18
N ILE A 91 -9.81 -7.13 -3.10
CA ILE A 91 -9.46 -6.34 -4.30
C ILE A 91 -8.86 -4.99 -3.88
N PHE A 92 -9.48 -4.36 -2.88
CA PHE A 92 -9.03 -3.09 -2.33
C PHE A 92 -7.63 -3.20 -1.73
N ILE A 93 -7.32 -4.23 -0.91
CA ILE A 93 -5.95 -4.43 -0.38
C ILE A 93 -4.93 -4.56 -1.51
N ILE A 94 -5.23 -5.34 -2.56
CA ILE A 94 -4.32 -5.50 -3.70
C ILE A 94 -4.10 -4.15 -4.40
N SER A 95 -5.17 -3.38 -4.61
CA SER A 95 -5.09 -2.03 -5.17
C SER A 95 -4.24 -1.09 -4.30
N CYS A 96 -4.37 -1.18 -2.97
CA CYS A 96 -3.57 -0.41 -2.02
C CYS A 96 -2.07 -0.74 -2.10
N LEU A 97 -1.74 -2.04 -2.17
CA LEU A 97 -0.36 -2.50 -2.27
C LEU A 97 0.27 -2.05 -3.60
N LEU A 98 -0.49 -2.13 -4.70
CA LEU A 98 -0.06 -1.62 -6.00
C LEU A 98 0.13 -0.09 -5.96
N ALA A 99 -0.75 0.64 -5.29
CA ALA A 99 -0.61 2.09 -5.13
C ALA A 99 0.67 2.47 -4.37
N LEU A 100 0.96 1.77 -3.27
CA LEU A 100 2.19 1.95 -2.50
C LEU A 100 3.45 1.62 -3.30
N PHE A 101 3.38 0.67 -4.24
CA PHE A 101 4.47 0.34 -5.15
C PHE A 101 4.67 1.39 -6.25
N VAL A 102 3.59 2.01 -6.74
CA VAL A 102 3.67 3.04 -7.80
C VAL A 102 4.24 4.35 -7.26
N ASP A 103 3.96 4.71 -6.00
CA ASP A 103 4.35 6.02 -5.46
C ASP A 103 5.87 6.31 -5.51
N PRO A 104 6.80 5.41 -5.12
CA PRO A 104 8.23 5.68 -5.21
C PRO A 104 8.76 5.81 -6.64
N LEU A 105 7.98 5.42 -7.67
CA LEU A 105 8.36 5.64 -9.06
C LEU A 105 8.51 7.13 -9.42
N TYR A 106 7.84 8.03 -8.68
CA TYR A 106 8.03 9.47 -8.83
C TYR A 106 9.47 9.92 -8.55
N PHE A 107 10.23 9.19 -7.72
CA PHE A 107 11.63 9.49 -7.46
C PHE A 107 12.54 9.24 -8.67
N PHE A 108 12.09 8.45 -9.66
CA PHE A 108 12.84 8.20 -10.89
C PHE A 108 12.55 9.21 -12.02
N LEU A 109 11.73 10.24 -11.76
CA LEU A 109 11.39 11.29 -12.72
C LEU A 109 12.58 12.13 -13.19
N PRO A 110 13.46 12.66 -12.32
CA PRO A 110 14.59 13.44 -12.80
C PRO A 110 15.63 12.49 -13.40
N ILE A 111 16.05 12.79 -14.63
CA ILE A 111 17.05 12.04 -15.37
C ILE A 111 18.12 12.99 -15.88
N ILE A 112 19.34 12.47 -15.98
CA ILE A 112 20.43 13.16 -16.64
C ILE A 112 20.43 12.78 -18.12
N HIS A 113 20.49 13.79 -18.98
CA HIS A 113 20.51 13.63 -20.43
C HIS A 113 21.72 14.34 -21.03
N GLY A 114 22.25 13.80 -22.12
CA GLY A 114 23.44 14.31 -22.80
C GLY A 114 24.64 13.38 -22.65
N THR A 115 25.81 13.85 -23.08
CA THR A 115 27.10 13.18 -22.91
C THR A 115 27.80 13.69 -21.65
N LYS A 116 28.89 13.01 -21.22
CA LYS A 116 29.72 13.49 -20.10
C LYS A 116 30.14 14.96 -20.27
N GLU A 117 30.42 15.40 -21.50
CA GLU A 117 30.84 16.77 -21.81
C GLU A 117 29.69 17.79 -21.91
N SER A 118 28.43 17.35 -22.01
CA SER A 118 27.30 18.24 -22.28
C SER A 118 26.01 17.78 -21.61
N SER A 119 26.08 17.44 -20.34
CA SER A 119 24.94 16.92 -19.58
C SER A 119 23.93 18.01 -19.16
N CYS A 120 22.68 17.62 -18.93
CA CYS A 120 21.63 18.48 -18.40
C CYS A 120 20.58 17.64 -17.66
N VAL A 121 19.79 18.29 -16.80
CA VAL A 121 18.69 17.66 -16.08
C VAL A 121 17.41 17.80 -16.88
N LYS A 122 16.65 16.71 -17.02
CA LYS A 122 15.27 16.77 -17.50
C LYS A 122 14.37 15.86 -16.68
N SER A 123 13.07 16.12 -16.72
CA SER A 123 12.06 15.23 -16.16
C SER A 123 11.58 14.25 -17.24
N ASP A 124 11.54 12.96 -16.92
CA ASP A 124 11.00 11.93 -17.80
C ASP A 124 9.46 12.06 -17.91
N LEU A 125 9.01 12.61 -19.04
CA LEU A 125 7.60 12.82 -19.35
C LEU A 125 6.83 11.50 -19.48
N ASN A 126 7.43 10.47 -20.07
CA ASN A 126 6.76 9.20 -20.30
C ASN A 126 6.50 8.50 -18.97
N LEU A 127 7.51 8.43 -18.11
CA LEU A 127 7.35 7.90 -16.76
C LEU A 127 6.32 8.72 -15.97
N ARG A 128 6.36 10.06 -16.07
CA ARG A 128 5.40 10.94 -15.41
C ARG A 128 3.96 10.64 -15.80
N ILE A 129 3.69 10.44 -17.10
CA ILE A 129 2.35 10.10 -17.60
C ILE A 129 1.93 8.73 -17.08
N VAL A 130 2.78 7.71 -17.20
CA VAL A 130 2.47 6.33 -16.76
C VAL A 130 2.15 6.29 -15.27
N VAL A 131 3.00 6.87 -14.43
CA VAL A 131 2.80 6.89 -12.97
C VAL A 131 1.53 7.68 -12.62
N THR A 132 1.26 8.80 -13.31
CA THR A 132 0.03 9.58 -13.09
C THR A 132 -1.21 8.75 -13.41
N ILE A 133 -1.27 8.06 -14.56
CA ILE A 133 -2.42 7.24 -14.95
C ILE A 133 -2.63 6.09 -13.95
N SER A 134 -1.57 5.35 -13.61
CA SER A 134 -1.64 4.26 -12.63
C SER A 134 -2.14 4.77 -11.27
N ARG A 135 -1.68 5.95 -10.85
CA ARG A 135 -2.07 6.60 -9.61
C ARG A 135 -3.54 7.02 -9.62
N THR A 136 -4.06 7.54 -10.73
CA THR A 136 -5.47 7.93 -10.88
C THR A 136 -6.39 6.71 -10.82
N ILE A 137 -5.99 5.59 -11.43
CA ILE A 137 -6.72 4.32 -11.32
C ILE A 137 -6.79 3.88 -9.85
N ALA A 138 -5.67 3.94 -9.11
CA ALA A 138 -5.66 3.61 -7.70
C ALA A 138 -6.55 4.53 -6.85
N ASP A 139 -6.55 5.85 -7.12
CA ASP A 139 -7.45 6.79 -6.43
C ASP A 139 -8.92 6.46 -6.66
N PHE A 140 -9.28 6.05 -7.87
CA PHE A 140 -10.65 5.61 -8.17
C PHE A 140 -11.08 4.42 -7.31
N PHE A 141 -10.21 3.40 -7.12
CA PHE A 141 -10.48 2.29 -6.22
C PHE A 141 -10.64 2.72 -4.76
N TYR A 142 -9.84 3.70 -4.31
CA TYR A 142 -9.98 4.29 -2.98
C TYR A 142 -11.31 5.03 -2.80
N LEU A 143 -11.70 5.85 -3.78
CA LEU A 143 -13.00 6.54 -3.76
C LEU A 143 -14.17 5.54 -3.73
N LEU A 144 -14.07 4.46 -4.50
CA LEU A 144 -15.07 3.40 -4.48
C LEU A 144 -15.11 2.68 -3.12
N HIS A 145 -13.97 2.49 -2.45
CA HIS A 145 -13.93 1.94 -1.09
C HIS A 145 -14.58 2.86 -0.06
N VAL A 146 -14.32 4.17 -0.12
CA VAL A 146 -15.00 5.18 0.71
C VAL A 146 -16.51 5.14 0.48
N PHE A 147 -16.95 5.09 -0.78
CA PHE A 147 -18.36 4.96 -1.13
C PHE A 147 -19.00 3.68 -0.55
N ILE A 148 -18.28 2.56 -0.59
CA ILE A 148 -18.75 1.29 -0.01
C ILE A 148 -18.84 1.38 1.51
N LYS A 149 -17.88 2.03 2.21
CA LYS A 149 -17.95 2.24 3.66
C LYS A 149 -19.20 3.01 4.10
N PHE A 150 -19.66 3.99 3.32
CA PHE A 150 -20.94 4.67 3.58
C PHE A 150 -22.17 3.75 3.48
N ARG A 151 -22.03 2.59 2.82
CA ARG A 151 -23.09 1.61 2.57
C ARG A 151 -22.92 0.32 3.36
N THR A 152 -21.83 0.15 4.10
CA THR A 152 -21.60 -1.03 4.94
C THR A 152 -22.18 -0.80 6.33
N ALA A 153 -22.97 -1.76 6.81
CA ALA A 153 -23.49 -1.74 8.16
C ALA A 153 -22.39 -1.96 9.21
N TYR A 154 -22.64 -1.53 10.44
CA TYR A 154 -21.70 -1.72 11.53
C TYR A 154 -22.35 -2.46 12.70
N ILE A 155 -21.51 -3.15 13.45
CA ILE A 155 -21.89 -3.83 14.69
C ILE A 155 -21.72 -2.83 15.84
N ALA A 156 -22.80 -2.52 16.57
CA ALA A 156 -22.76 -1.56 17.67
C ALA A 156 -22.01 -2.17 18.88
N PRO A 157 -21.05 -1.45 19.51
CA PRO A 157 -20.27 -1.99 20.63
C PRO A 157 -21.00 -2.01 21.99
N ASN A 158 -22.22 -1.49 22.08
CA ASN A 158 -22.93 -1.35 23.36
C ASN A 158 -23.79 -2.59 23.64
N THR A 159 -23.70 -3.07 24.89
CA THR A 159 -24.28 -4.29 25.48
C THR A 159 -23.57 -5.61 25.18
N ARG A 160 -22.29 -5.71 25.57
CA ARG A 160 -21.57 -6.98 25.76
C ARG A 160 -22.08 -7.77 26.98
N VAL A 161 -23.37 -8.10 27.01
CA VAL A 161 -23.94 -9.01 28.03
C VAL A 161 -24.26 -10.39 27.44
N PHE A 162 -24.41 -10.52 26.12
CA PHE A 162 -24.78 -11.80 25.48
C PHE A 162 -24.07 -12.13 24.14
N GLY A 163 -22.96 -11.48 23.82
CA GLY A 163 -22.09 -11.90 22.70
C GLY A 163 -22.64 -11.75 21.27
N LYS A 164 -23.91 -11.41 21.07
CA LYS A 164 -24.47 -11.01 19.75
C LYS A 164 -24.56 -9.50 19.68
N GLY A 165 -23.68 -8.88 18.90
CA GLY A 165 -23.79 -7.45 18.59
C GLY A 165 -24.98 -7.18 17.68
N GLU A 166 -25.71 -6.09 17.92
CA GLU A 166 -26.81 -5.67 17.06
C GLU A 166 -26.25 -5.03 15.78
N LEU A 167 -26.70 -5.52 14.62
CA LEU A 167 -26.33 -5.01 13.31
C LEU A 167 -27.18 -3.76 12.99
N VAL A 168 -26.56 -2.59 13.00
CA VAL A 168 -27.25 -1.33 12.70
C VAL A 168 -27.25 -1.10 11.19
N MET A 169 -28.42 -1.26 10.57
CA MET A 169 -28.66 -1.08 9.13
C MET A 169 -29.25 0.30 8.80
N ASP A 170 -29.26 1.27 9.71
CA ASP A 170 -29.83 2.59 9.44
C ASP A 170 -28.85 3.48 8.65
N PRO A 171 -29.15 3.91 7.42
CA PRO A 171 -28.19 4.64 6.56
C PRO A 171 -27.76 5.97 7.17
N LYS A 172 -28.67 6.68 7.85
CA LYS A 172 -28.35 7.95 8.52
C LYS A 172 -27.39 7.76 9.70
N LYS A 173 -27.57 6.69 10.49
CA LYS A 173 -26.70 6.38 11.63
C LYS A 173 -25.32 5.91 11.15
N ILE A 174 -25.26 5.12 10.08
CA ILE A 174 -24.02 4.69 9.42
C ILE A 174 -23.23 5.90 8.92
N ALA A 175 -23.87 6.76 8.12
CA ALA A 175 -23.20 7.94 7.55
C ALA A 175 -22.71 8.90 8.63
N LEU A 176 -23.51 9.19 9.66
CA LEU A 176 -23.12 10.09 10.74
C LEU A 176 -21.94 9.54 11.56
N ARG A 177 -21.94 8.22 11.83
CA ARG A 177 -20.84 7.58 12.54
C ARG A 177 -19.55 7.68 11.71
N TYR A 178 -19.61 7.30 10.44
CA TYR A 178 -18.44 7.31 9.56
C TYR A 178 -17.88 8.72 9.33
N LEU A 179 -18.75 9.73 9.14
CA LEU A 179 -18.36 11.13 9.01
C LEU A 179 -17.61 11.67 10.25
N ARG A 180 -17.94 11.16 11.45
CA ARG A 180 -17.34 11.63 12.71
C ARG A 180 -16.02 10.93 13.07
N SER A 181 -15.78 9.72 12.57
CA SER A 181 -14.54 8.95 12.84
C SER A 181 -13.58 8.96 11.67
N ASP A 182 -13.81 8.09 10.70
CA ASP A 182 -12.79 7.63 9.75
C ASP A 182 -12.82 8.42 8.44
N PHE A 183 -13.91 9.14 8.17
CA PHE A 183 -14.09 9.86 6.91
C PHE A 183 -13.00 10.89 6.64
N PHE A 184 -12.63 11.73 7.62
CA PHE A 184 -11.60 12.75 7.40
C PHE A 184 -10.22 12.14 7.13
N VAL A 185 -9.94 11.01 7.77
CA VAL A 185 -8.70 10.25 7.58
C VAL A 185 -8.67 9.64 6.18
N ASP A 186 -9.75 8.98 5.75
CA ASP A 186 -9.88 8.40 4.42
C ASP A 186 -9.92 9.50 3.32
N LEU A 187 -10.48 10.68 3.63
CA LEU A 187 -10.51 11.84 2.74
C LEU A 187 -9.11 12.38 2.48
N ILE A 188 -8.30 12.57 3.53
CA ILE A 188 -6.91 13.02 3.39
C ILE A 188 -6.10 11.99 2.58
N ALA A 189 -6.34 10.69 2.80
CA ALA A 189 -5.67 9.63 2.04
C ALA A 189 -6.03 9.60 0.54
N THR A 190 -7.23 10.05 0.19
CA THR A 190 -7.76 10.06 -1.19
C THR A 190 -7.36 11.28 -1.99
N LEU A 191 -6.84 12.34 -1.36
CA LEU A 191 -6.47 13.55 -2.08
C LEU A 191 -5.30 13.27 -3.04
N PRO A 192 -5.43 13.62 -4.35
CA PRO A 192 -4.37 13.45 -5.34
C PRO A 192 -3.30 14.55 -5.22
N LEU A 193 -2.84 14.85 -4.00
CA LEU A 193 -1.85 15.89 -3.74
C LEU A 193 -0.56 15.73 -4.57
N PRO A 194 -0.01 14.51 -4.79
CA PRO A 194 1.18 14.35 -5.64
C PRO A 194 0.93 14.77 -7.09
N GLN A 195 -0.22 14.39 -7.64
CA GLN A 195 -0.56 14.71 -9.03
C GLN A 195 -0.76 16.23 -9.19
N MET A 196 -1.42 16.88 -8.22
CA MET A 196 -1.65 18.32 -8.26
C MET A 196 -0.35 19.11 -8.20
N VAL A 197 0.59 18.73 -7.31
CA VAL A 197 1.90 19.38 -7.23
C VAL A 197 2.66 19.21 -8.55
N ILE A 198 2.76 17.98 -9.04
CA ILE A 198 3.61 17.65 -10.19
C ILE A 198 3.13 18.31 -11.48
N TRP A 199 1.82 18.39 -11.68
CA TRP A 199 1.24 18.93 -12.90
C TRP A 199 1.02 20.44 -12.85
N PHE A 200 0.74 21.02 -11.69
CA PHE A 200 0.39 22.45 -11.59
C PHE A 200 1.47 23.29 -10.94
N ILE A 201 2.04 22.84 -9.82
CA ILE A 201 2.99 23.66 -9.04
C ILE A 201 4.38 23.65 -9.68
N ILE A 202 4.89 22.48 -10.10
CA ILE A 202 6.23 22.39 -10.71
C ILE A 202 6.33 23.22 -12.00
N PRO A 203 5.42 23.08 -12.99
CA PRO A 203 5.56 23.83 -14.23
C PRO A 203 5.35 25.34 -14.02
N ALA A 204 4.45 25.75 -13.11
CA ALA A 204 4.19 27.14 -12.82
C ALA A 204 5.39 27.84 -12.13
N THR A 205 6.14 27.13 -11.30
CA THR A 205 7.33 27.67 -10.61
C THR A 205 8.60 27.63 -11.47
N ARG A 206 8.63 26.77 -12.50
CA ARG A 206 9.76 26.63 -13.44
C ARG A 206 10.05 27.89 -14.26
N SER A 207 9.06 28.78 -14.43
CA SER A 207 9.17 29.98 -15.27
C SER A 207 9.72 31.22 -14.57
N GLN A 208 9.61 31.32 -13.23
CA GLN A 208 9.84 32.58 -12.52
C GLN A 208 11.25 32.72 -11.91
N HIS A 209 11.88 31.64 -11.45
CA HIS A 209 13.25 31.67 -10.94
C HIS A 209 13.95 30.33 -11.23
N ALA A 210 14.94 30.34 -12.12
CA ALA A 210 15.73 29.18 -12.53
C ALA A 210 16.72 28.70 -11.45
N ASN A 211 16.28 28.61 -10.20
CA ASN A 211 16.99 27.93 -9.13
C ASN A 211 16.30 26.59 -8.89
N HIS A 212 16.71 25.59 -9.67
CA HIS A 212 16.24 24.20 -9.53
C HIS A 212 16.53 23.70 -8.11
N ASN A 213 15.57 23.79 -7.19
CA ASN A 213 15.63 23.05 -5.94
C ASN A 213 14.97 21.68 -6.15
N ASN A 214 15.74 20.74 -6.70
CA ASN A 214 15.37 19.32 -6.77
C ASN A 214 15.03 18.77 -5.36
N ASN A 215 15.62 19.35 -4.32
CA ASN A 215 15.26 19.16 -2.92
C ASN A 215 13.79 19.44 -2.57
N ALA A 216 13.13 20.41 -3.21
CA ALA A 216 11.71 20.67 -2.96
C ALA A 216 10.82 19.55 -3.54
N LEU A 217 11.17 19.02 -4.72
CA LEU A 217 10.44 17.90 -5.32
C LEU A 217 10.61 16.62 -4.51
N ALA A 218 11.84 16.32 -4.11
CA ALA A 218 12.13 15.19 -3.23
C ALA A 218 11.39 15.31 -1.89
N LEU A 219 11.41 16.50 -1.28
CA LEU A 219 10.73 16.77 -0.02
C LEU A 219 9.21 16.66 -0.15
N ILE A 220 8.61 17.19 -1.21
CA ILE A 220 7.15 17.14 -1.41
C ILE A 220 6.68 15.70 -1.65
N VAL A 221 7.38 14.95 -2.50
CA VAL A 221 7.04 13.54 -2.77
C VAL A 221 7.22 12.69 -1.50
N LEU A 222 8.29 12.90 -0.73
CA LEU A 222 8.52 12.21 0.55
C LEU A 222 7.47 12.58 1.61
N LEU A 223 7.17 13.88 1.77
CA LEU A 223 6.20 14.40 2.73
C LEU A 223 4.78 13.88 2.46
N GLN A 224 4.44 13.57 1.20
CA GLN A 224 3.15 12.98 0.84
C GLN A 224 3.13 11.46 0.96
N TYR A 225 4.26 10.79 0.71
CA TYR A 225 4.37 9.35 0.84
C TYR A 225 4.20 8.87 2.29
N VAL A 226 4.77 9.57 3.27
CA VAL A 226 4.75 9.17 4.68
C VAL A 226 3.34 9.12 5.28
N PRO A 227 2.50 10.18 5.18
CA PRO A 227 1.11 10.13 5.62
C PRO A 227 0.36 8.99 4.94
N ARG A 228 0.58 8.79 3.64
CA ARG A 228 -0.11 7.74 2.90
C ARG A 228 0.27 6.35 3.39
N LEU A 229 1.55 6.06 3.59
CA LEU A 229 2.01 4.82 4.21
C LEU A 229 1.37 4.60 5.59
N TYR A 230 1.34 5.64 6.42
CA TYR A 230 0.73 5.61 7.75
C TYR A 230 -0.79 5.34 7.72
N LEU A 231 -1.50 5.73 6.66
CA LEU A 231 -2.94 5.49 6.53
C LEU A 231 -3.25 4.12 5.92
N ILE A 232 -2.50 3.72 4.90
CA ILE A 232 -2.73 2.46 4.17
C ILE A 232 -2.36 1.25 5.03
N PHE A 233 -1.30 1.33 5.83
CA PHE A 233 -0.79 0.19 6.58
C PHE A 233 -1.74 -0.28 7.71
N PRO A 234 -2.27 0.60 8.59
CA PRO A 234 -3.28 0.22 9.58
C PRO A 234 -4.57 -0.26 8.93
N LEU A 235 -5.02 0.40 7.86
CA LEU A 235 -6.23 0.02 7.13
C LEU A 235 -6.09 -1.40 6.56
N SER A 236 -4.96 -1.70 5.92
CA SER A 236 -4.66 -3.04 5.41
C SER A 236 -4.58 -4.06 6.55
N SER A 237 -3.96 -3.73 7.68
CA SER A 237 -3.89 -4.62 8.85
C SER A 237 -5.28 -4.94 9.42
N GLN A 238 -6.17 -3.96 9.54
CA GLN A 238 -7.54 -4.15 10.01
C GLN A 238 -8.33 -5.05 9.07
N ILE A 239 -8.24 -4.81 7.76
CA ILE A 239 -8.95 -5.61 6.76
C ILE A 239 -8.39 -7.04 6.71
N ILE A 240 -7.07 -7.21 6.79
CA ILE A 240 -6.43 -8.52 6.85
C ILE A 240 -6.89 -9.32 8.07
N LYS A 241 -6.95 -8.69 9.26
CA LYS A 241 -7.45 -9.32 10.49
C LYS A 241 -8.93 -9.70 10.38
N ALA A 242 -9.75 -8.84 9.79
CA ALA A 242 -11.19 -9.07 9.65
C ALA A 242 -11.54 -10.15 8.60
N THR A 243 -10.79 -10.20 7.50
CA THR A 243 -11.06 -11.12 6.37
C THR A 243 -10.33 -12.46 6.48
N GLY A 244 -9.40 -12.59 7.43
CA GLY A 244 -8.58 -13.79 7.63
C GLY A 244 -7.75 -14.19 6.40
N VAL A 245 -7.52 -13.27 5.45
CA VAL A 245 -6.87 -13.58 4.16
C VAL A 245 -5.46 -14.13 4.36
N VAL A 246 -4.76 -13.64 5.39
CA VAL A 246 -3.37 -14.02 5.72
C VAL A 246 -3.32 -15.19 6.71
N THR A 247 -4.45 -15.54 7.36
CA THR A 247 -4.53 -16.66 8.32
C THR A 247 -4.97 -17.98 7.68
N LYS A 248 -5.41 -17.97 6.41
CA LYS A 248 -5.81 -19.20 5.69
C LYS A 248 -4.65 -20.16 5.47
N THR A 249 -3.42 -19.65 5.32
CA THR A 249 -2.21 -20.46 5.18
C THR A 249 -1.03 -19.80 5.90
N ALA A 250 -0.21 -20.58 6.62
CA ALA A 250 0.97 -20.06 7.32
C ALA A 250 1.97 -19.38 6.37
N TRP A 251 1.99 -19.79 5.09
CA TRP A 251 2.84 -19.22 4.06
C TRP A 251 2.39 -17.81 3.61
N ALA A 252 1.09 -17.49 3.67
CA ALA A 252 0.59 -16.16 3.28
C ALA A 252 1.15 -15.05 4.18
N GLY A 253 1.36 -15.34 5.48
CA GLY A 253 2.00 -14.40 6.41
C GLY A 253 3.45 -14.14 6.08
N ALA A 254 4.20 -15.18 5.71
CA ALA A 254 5.59 -15.04 5.28
C ALA A 254 5.70 -14.24 3.97
N ALA A 255 4.85 -14.56 2.98
CA ALA A 255 4.80 -13.84 1.71
C ALA A 255 4.43 -12.35 1.88
N TYR A 256 3.48 -12.03 2.77
CA TYR A 256 3.12 -10.64 3.07
C TYR A 256 4.27 -9.86 3.73
N ASN A 257 4.98 -10.47 4.69
CA ASN A 257 6.15 -9.84 5.31
C ASN A 257 7.29 -9.64 4.30
N LEU A 258 7.53 -10.62 3.42
CA LEU A 258 8.51 -10.50 2.35
C LEU A 258 8.11 -9.38 1.36
N LEU A 259 6.84 -9.27 1.00
CA LEU A 259 6.34 -8.20 0.13
C LEU A 259 6.60 -6.81 0.74
N LEU A 260 6.34 -6.63 2.04
CA LEU A 260 6.63 -5.39 2.74
C LEU A 260 8.14 -5.09 2.79
N TYR A 261 8.96 -6.12 2.96
CA TYR A 261 10.42 -6.00 2.93
C TYR A 261 10.92 -5.54 1.55
N MET A 262 10.39 -6.13 0.48
CA MET A 262 10.67 -5.73 -0.91
C MET A 262 10.19 -4.30 -1.20
N LEU A 263 9.03 -3.92 -0.67
CA LEU A 263 8.51 -2.55 -0.78
C LEU A 263 9.43 -1.54 -0.08
N ALA A 264 9.90 -1.85 1.13
CA ALA A 264 10.85 -1.00 1.85
C ALA A 264 12.16 -0.84 1.07
N SER A 265 12.69 -1.93 0.50
CA SER A 265 13.85 -1.89 -0.39
C SER A 265 13.61 -0.99 -1.61
N HIS A 266 12.43 -1.13 -2.25
CA HIS A 266 12.05 -0.30 -3.39
C HIS A 266 12.05 1.19 -3.04
N VAL A 267 11.46 1.58 -1.90
CA VAL A 267 11.42 2.97 -1.42
C VAL A 267 12.82 3.51 -1.16
N ILE A 268 13.66 2.74 -0.45
CA ILE A 268 15.03 3.14 -0.11
C ILE A 268 15.90 3.30 -1.37
N GLY A 269 15.81 2.35 -2.30
CA GLY A 269 16.52 2.41 -3.57
C GLY A 269 16.08 3.59 -4.44
N ALA A 270 14.78 3.85 -4.50
CA ALA A 270 14.22 4.99 -5.23
C ALA A 270 14.63 6.34 -4.60
N ALA A 271 14.61 6.44 -3.27
CA ALA A 271 15.10 7.62 -2.56
C ALA A 271 16.60 7.85 -2.78
N TRP A 272 17.40 6.79 -2.74
CA TRP A 272 18.82 6.85 -3.04
C TRP A 272 19.10 7.32 -4.47
N TYR A 273 18.32 6.89 -5.46
CA TYR A 273 18.42 7.39 -6.83
C TYR A 273 18.17 8.90 -6.90
N LEU A 274 17.09 9.38 -6.31
CA LEU A 274 16.74 10.80 -6.34
C LEU A 274 17.79 11.67 -5.65
N LEU A 275 18.27 11.22 -4.47
CA LEU A 275 19.35 11.88 -3.75
C LEU A 275 20.66 11.84 -4.52
N SER A 276 20.92 10.79 -5.31
CA SER A 276 22.09 10.72 -6.20
C SER A 276 22.01 11.78 -7.31
N VAL A 277 20.84 11.94 -7.94
CA VAL A 277 20.63 13.00 -8.94
C VAL A 277 20.76 14.38 -8.31
N ASP A 278 20.18 14.60 -7.13
CA ASP A 278 20.32 15.88 -6.41
C ASP A 278 21.78 16.17 -6.06
N ARG A 279 22.51 15.17 -5.55
CA ARG A 279 23.93 15.31 -5.21
C ARG A 279 24.78 15.61 -6.43
N TYR A 280 24.52 14.95 -7.56
CA TYR A 280 25.23 15.18 -8.81
C TYR A 280 24.97 16.58 -9.37
N THR A 281 23.71 17.00 -9.39
CA THR A 281 23.34 18.35 -9.84
C THR A 281 23.81 19.44 -8.89
N SER A 282 23.99 19.14 -7.60
CA SER A 282 24.60 20.06 -6.62
C SER A 282 26.07 20.32 -6.91
N CYS A 283 26.82 19.32 -7.37
CA CYS A 283 28.19 19.53 -7.86
C CYS A 283 28.17 20.54 -9.01
N TRP A 284 27.30 20.33 -10.01
CA TRP A 284 27.24 21.23 -11.17
C TRP A 284 26.92 22.67 -10.78
N LYS A 285 25.93 22.87 -9.90
CA LYS A 285 25.56 24.22 -9.42
C LYS A 285 26.71 24.88 -8.68
N SER A 286 27.41 24.13 -7.83
CA SER A 286 28.54 24.66 -7.05
C SER A 286 29.68 25.10 -7.97
N ILE A 287 30.03 24.32 -8.99
CA ILE A 287 31.09 24.70 -9.93
C ILE A 287 30.63 25.86 -10.82
N CYS A 288 29.40 25.82 -11.33
CA CYS A 288 28.82 26.88 -12.15
C CYS A 288 28.82 28.24 -11.44
N GLN A 289 28.46 28.29 -10.15
CA GLN A 289 28.45 29.54 -9.37
C GLN A 289 29.85 30.11 -9.12
N ASN A 290 30.87 29.26 -9.08
CA ASN A 290 32.26 29.64 -8.82
C ASN A 290 33.06 29.84 -10.12
N GLU A 291 32.48 29.54 -11.28
CA GLU A 291 33.13 29.65 -12.58
C GLU A 291 33.12 31.10 -13.09
N ASN A 292 34.29 31.76 -13.03
CA ASN A 292 34.53 33.07 -13.63
C ASN A 292 35.08 32.94 -15.06
N SER A 293 34.28 32.36 -15.96
CA SER A 293 34.62 32.26 -17.39
C SER A 293 34.11 33.47 -18.18
N SER A 294 34.60 33.65 -19.41
CA SER A 294 34.16 34.73 -20.32
C SER A 294 32.67 34.68 -20.67
N THR A 295 32.04 33.52 -20.50
CA THR A 295 30.59 33.32 -20.61
C THR A 295 30.08 32.89 -19.24
N GLN A 296 29.63 33.84 -18.43
CA GLN A 296 29.14 33.58 -17.07
C GLN A 296 28.16 32.40 -17.08
N CYS A 297 28.44 31.40 -16.24
CA CYS A 297 27.57 30.23 -16.15
C CYS A 297 26.18 30.64 -15.64
N VAL A 298 25.15 30.33 -16.44
CA VAL A 298 23.75 30.56 -16.06
C VAL A 298 23.17 29.23 -15.62
N LEU A 299 22.61 29.17 -14.40
CA LEU A 299 22.01 27.94 -13.85
C LEU A 299 20.95 27.31 -14.77
N ARG A 300 20.29 28.12 -15.59
CA ARG A 300 19.32 27.66 -16.61
C ARG A 300 19.94 26.72 -17.66
N TYR A 301 21.24 26.84 -17.95
CA TYR A 301 21.94 25.98 -18.91
C TYR A 301 22.15 24.54 -18.43
N LEU A 302 21.97 24.30 -17.13
CA LEU A 302 21.96 22.95 -16.54
C LEU A 302 20.63 22.22 -16.77
N ASP A 303 19.57 22.92 -17.21
CA ASP A 303 18.28 22.34 -17.58
C ASP A 303 18.23 22.07 -19.10
N CYS A 304 17.75 20.88 -19.47
CA CYS A 304 17.61 20.50 -20.87
C CYS A 304 16.56 21.31 -21.65
N ASP A 305 15.73 22.13 -21.00
CA ASP A 305 14.85 23.08 -21.70
C ASP A 305 15.64 24.06 -22.59
N THR A 306 16.93 24.26 -22.31
CA THR A 306 17.84 25.08 -23.11
C THR A 306 18.80 24.29 -23.99
N PHE A 307 18.66 22.96 -24.07
CA PHE A 307 19.64 22.07 -24.69
C PHE A 307 19.95 22.42 -26.15
N ASP A 308 18.92 22.82 -26.91
CA ASP A 308 19.06 23.15 -28.34
C ASP A 308 19.52 24.58 -28.61
N GLN A 309 19.57 25.45 -27.59
CA GLN A 309 19.97 26.85 -27.73
C GLN A 309 21.47 26.96 -28.07
N ASN A 310 21.79 27.73 -29.10
CA ASN A 310 23.19 27.93 -29.54
C ASN A 310 24.07 28.50 -28.41
N ALA A 311 23.54 29.42 -27.59
CA ALA A 311 24.27 29.98 -26.46
C ALA A 311 24.68 28.92 -25.42
N ARG A 312 23.78 27.96 -25.12
CA ARG A 312 24.09 26.85 -24.21
C ARG A 312 25.15 25.91 -24.80
N LYS A 313 25.05 25.61 -26.10
CA LYS A 313 26.03 24.77 -26.81
C LYS A 313 27.43 25.41 -26.79
N SER A 314 27.52 26.71 -27.04
CA SER A 314 28.79 27.45 -26.93
C SER A 314 29.34 27.47 -25.50
N TRP A 315 28.49 27.65 -24.49
CA TRP A 315 28.89 27.58 -23.07
C TRP A 315 29.39 26.18 -22.68
N ALA A 316 28.70 25.12 -23.11
CA ALA A 316 29.06 23.74 -22.79
C ALA A 316 30.46 23.34 -23.29
N ASN A 317 30.94 23.95 -24.39
CA ASN A 317 32.28 23.71 -24.92
C ASN A 317 33.41 24.37 -24.09
N ILE A 318 33.08 25.35 -23.24
CA ILE A 318 34.07 26.18 -22.52
C ILE A 318 34.02 25.91 -21.01
N THR A 319 32.87 25.46 -20.49
CA THR A 319 32.67 25.24 -19.06
C THR A 319 33.49 24.08 -18.51
N LYS A 320 33.99 24.24 -17.29
CA LYS A 320 34.64 23.19 -16.49
C LYS A 320 33.67 22.42 -15.60
N VAL A 321 32.37 22.75 -15.64
CA VAL A 321 31.34 22.16 -14.76
C VAL A 321 31.30 20.64 -14.87
N PHE A 322 31.33 20.11 -16.09
CA PHE A 322 31.17 18.68 -16.30
C PHE A 322 32.45 17.89 -15.99
N GLU A 323 33.60 18.41 -16.41
CA GLU A 323 34.92 17.84 -16.09
C GLU A 323 35.16 17.78 -14.57
N SER A 324 34.90 18.88 -13.87
CA SER A 324 35.13 18.99 -12.41
C SER A 324 34.18 18.12 -11.58
N CYS A 325 33.09 17.65 -12.18
CA CYS A 325 32.10 16.80 -11.53
C CYS A 325 32.12 15.35 -12.03
N ASP A 326 33.05 14.96 -12.92
CA ASP A 326 33.22 13.57 -13.32
C ASP A 326 33.82 12.76 -12.16
N PRO A 327 33.12 11.75 -11.61
CA PRO A 327 33.65 10.95 -10.51
C PRO A 327 34.81 10.03 -10.93
N ASP A 328 35.03 9.81 -12.23
CA ASP A 328 36.19 9.07 -12.75
C ASP A 328 37.41 9.99 -12.99
N GLY A 329 37.19 11.30 -13.00
CA GLY A 329 38.23 12.33 -13.14
C GLY A 329 38.77 12.82 -11.81
N ASP A 330 39.55 13.92 -11.85
CA ASP A 330 40.12 14.57 -10.67
C ASP A 330 39.08 15.49 -9.97
N SER A 331 37.88 14.96 -9.70
CA SER A 331 36.84 15.71 -9.02
C SER A 331 37.14 15.82 -7.52
N THR A 332 37.23 17.06 -7.03
CA THR A 332 37.37 17.34 -5.59
C THR A 332 36.05 17.18 -4.82
N PHE A 333 34.94 17.01 -5.54
CA PHE A 333 33.61 16.91 -4.97
C PHE A 333 33.36 15.52 -4.37
N LYS A 334 33.05 15.48 -3.07
CA LYS A 334 32.79 14.23 -2.35
C LYS A 334 31.34 13.77 -2.55
N TYR A 335 31.17 12.71 -3.33
CA TYR A 335 29.87 12.09 -3.60
C TYR A 335 29.39 11.13 -2.50
N GLY A 336 30.29 10.51 -1.75
CA GLY A 336 29.95 9.60 -0.65
C GLY A 336 29.14 8.38 -1.11
N ILE A 337 28.06 8.03 -0.42
CA ILE A 337 27.21 6.86 -0.76
C ILE A 337 26.55 6.95 -2.15
N PHE A 338 26.54 8.13 -2.76
CA PHE A 338 25.97 8.36 -4.09
C PHE A 338 26.97 8.19 -5.23
N GLU A 339 28.27 8.04 -4.92
CA GLU A 339 29.34 7.93 -5.91
C GLU A 339 29.10 6.81 -6.92
N ASN A 340 28.69 5.64 -6.42
CA ASN A 340 28.39 4.48 -7.26
C ASN A 340 27.26 4.72 -8.27
N ALA A 341 26.31 5.60 -7.96
CA ALA A 341 25.22 5.93 -8.89
C ALA A 341 25.73 6.75 -10.08
N VAL A 342 26.71 7.63 -9.83
CA VAL A 342 27.29 8.50 -10.86
C VAL A 342 28.32 7.73 -11.67
N LYS A 343 29.26 7.01 -11.03
CA LYS A 343 30.31 6.21 -11.72
C LYS A 343 29.78 5.15 -12.66
N LYS A 344 28.62 4.55 -12.32
CA LYS A 344 27.99 3.52 -13.15
C LYS A 344 26.91 4.07 -14.09
N ASP A 345 26.85 5.39 -14.27
CA ASP A 345 25.88 6.08 -15.11
C ASP A 345 24.41 5.71 -14.80
N VAL A 346 24.09 5.34 -13.55
CA VAL A 346 22.75 4.91 -13.15
C VAL A 346 21.75 6.04 -13.39
N VAL A 347 22.15 7.28 -13.10
CA VAL A 347 21.36 8.50 -13.28
C VAL A 347 21.01 8.81 -14.74
N SER A 348 21.79 8.28 -15.70
CA SER A 348 21.63 8.47 -17.14
C SER A 348 21.11 7.22 -17.87
N SER A 349 21.08 6.07 -17.19
CA SER A 349 20.71 4.78 -17.78
C SER A 349 19.20 4.64 -18.07
N ARG A 350 18.86 3.64 -18.90
CA ARG A 350 17.46 3.30 -19.24
C ARG A 350 16.68 2.90 -17.99
N PHE A 351 15.37 3.17 -17.97
CA PHE A 351 14.49 2.97 -16.81
C PHE A 351 14.64 1.60 -16.14
N MET A 352 14.59 0.51 -16.90
CA MET A 352 14.67 -0.84 -16.32
C MET A 352 16.02 -1.12 -15.66
N ALA A 353 17.13 -0.67 -16.27
CA ALA A 353 18.46 -0.86 -15.73
C ALA A 353 18.64 -0.09 -14.41
N LYS A 354 18.28 1.21 -14.39
CA LYS A 354 18.33 2.00 -13.15
C LYS A 354 17.39 1.45 -12.07
N TYR A 355 16.19 1.01 -12.45
CA TYR A 355 15.21 0.48 -11.51
C TYR A 355 15.73 -0.76 -10.78
N PHE A 356 16.17 -1.79 -11.52
CA PHE A 356 16.67 -3.02 -10.90
C PHE A 356 17.95 -2.80 -10.12
N TYR A 357 18.84 -1.91 -10.60
CA TYR A 357 20.05 -1.56 -9.89
C TYR A 357 19.75 -0.88 -8.55
N CYS A 358 18.83 0.08 -8.52
CA CYS A 358 18.43 0.77 -7.29
C CYS A 358 17.67 -0.16 -6.34
N LEU A 359 16.82 -1.05 -6.86
CA LEU A 359 16.14 -2.07 -6.07
C LEU A 359 17.15 -3.03 -5.42
N TRP A 360 18.15 -3.48 -6.17
CA TRP A 360 19.24 -4.29 -5.66
C TRP A 360 20.01 -3.57 -4.57
N TRP A 361 20.38 -2.30 -4.80
CA TRP A 361 21.07 -1.48 -3.80
C TRP A 361 20.27 -1.38 -2.50
N GLY A 362 18.97 -1.05 -2.58
CA GLY A 362 18.09 -0.99 -1.40
C GLY A 362 18.00 -2.32 -0.67
N LEU A 363 17.94 -3.43 -1.41
CA LEU A 363 17.84 -4.78 -0.85
C LEU A 363 19.13 -5.15 -0.10
N GLN A 364 20.28 -4.85 -0.70
CA GLN A 364 21.59 -5.06 -0.10
C GLN A 364 21.71 -4.30 1.24
N GLN A 365 21.32 -3.02 1.26
CA GLN A 365 21.43 -2.20 2.46
C GLN A 365 20.50 -2.64 3.60
N LEU A 366 19.31 -3.15 3.29
CA LEU A 366 18.38 -3.68 4.30
C LEU A 366 18.80 -5.06 4.82
N SER A 367 19.46 -5.88 3.99
CA SER A 367 19.71 -7.29 4.28
C SER A 367 21.06 -7.59 4.93
N SER A 368 22.01 -6.66 4.89
CA SER A 368 23.36 -6.88 5.40
C SER A 368 23.54 -6.37 6.83
N TYR A 369 23.87 -7.27 7.76
CA TYR A 369 24.51 -6.92 9.03
C TYR A 369 25.89 -6.30 8.73
N GLY A 370 26.02 -4.98 8.83
CA GLY A 370 27.27 -4.27 8.52
C GLY A 370 27.21 -3.59 7.16
N GLN A 371 26.39 -2.54 7.07
CA GLN A 371 26.32 -1.66 5.90
C GLN A 371 27.68 -1.03 5.65
N ASN A 372 28.34 -1.38 4.54
CA ASN A 372 29.62 -0.78 4.15
C ASN A 372 29.39 0.59 3.46
N LEU A 373 28.56 1.44 4.08
CA LEU A 373 28.21 2.77 3.59
C LEU A 373 29.33 3.74 3.94
N SER A 374 30.13 4.12 2.94
CA SER A 374 31.16 5.15 3.06
C SER A 374 30.54 6.54 2.90
N THR A 375 30.08 7.13 4.01
CA THR A 375 29.44 8.45 3.98
C THR A 375 30.44 9.61 3.90
N SER A 376 30.08 10.71 3.23
CA SER A 376 30.80 12.00 3.36
C SER A 376 30.40 12.75 4.66
N THR A 377 30.96 13.95 4.88
CA THR A 377 30.58 14.83 6.01
C THR A 377 29.26 15.57 5.79
N PHE A 378 28.53 15.28 4.71
CA PHE A 378 27.25 15.92 4.39
C PHE A 378 26.13 15.40 5.30
N ILE A 379 25.52 16.29 6.09
CA ILE A 379 24.51 15.96 7.13
C ILE A 379 23.34 15.14 6.57
N GLY A 380 22.83 15.50 5.38
CA GLY A 380 21.69 14.81 4.77
C GLY A 380 21.99 13.36 4.40
N GLU A 381 23.22 13.10 3.95
CA GLU A 381 23.71 11.77 3.61
C GLU A 381 23.90 10.92 4.86
N THR A 382 24.58 11.45 5.89
CA THR A 382 24.79 10.74 7.16
C THR A 382 23.45 10.40 7.82
N SER A 383 22.50 11.34 7.82
CA SER A 383 21.16 11.12 8.37
C SER A 383 20.40 10.02 7.60
N PHE A 384 20.52 9.98 6.28
CA PHE A 384 19.92 8.94 5.45
C PHE A 384 20.55 7.57 5.72
N ALA A 385 21.87 7.49 5.86
CA ALA A 385 22.57 6.25 6.20
C ALA A 385 22.15 5.70 7.58
N ILE A 386 22.04 6.56 8.60
CA ILE A 386 21.54 6.17 9.94
C ILE A 386 20.13 5.60 9.85
N LEU A 387 19.25 6.24 9.09
CA LEU A 387 17.87 5.78 8.88
C LEU A 387 17.84 4.40 8.21
N ILE A 388 18.68 4.16 7.20
CA ILE A 388 18.78 2.84 6.55
C ILE A 388 19.28 1.78 7.53
N ALA A 389 20.26 2.10 8.39
CA ALA A 389 20.75 1.18 9.42
C ALA A 389 19.65 0.76 10.41
N ILE A 390 18.90 1.73 10.94
CA ILE A 390 17.80 1.47 11.89
C ILE A 390 16.69 0.66 11.22
N LEU A 391 16.25 1.06 10.02
CA LEU A 391 15.20 0.36 9.30
C LEU A 391 15.59 -1.07 8.92
N GLY A 392 16.83 -1.28 8.47
CA GLY A 392 17.37 -2.62 8.17
C GLY A 392 17.30 -3.54 9.38
N LEU A 393 17.80 -3.08 10.54
CA LEU A 393 17.76 -3.85 11.78
C LEU A 393 16.33 -4.20 12.22
N VAL A 394 15.41 -3.24 12.19
CA VAL A 394 14.00 -3.45 12.60
C VAL A 394 13.30 -4.43 11.66
N LEU A 395 13.43 -4.25 10.35
CA LEU A 395 12.77 -5.11 9.36
C LEU A 395 13.33 -6.53 9.38
N PHE A 396 14.65 -6.67 9.52
CA PHE A 396 15.30 -7.97 9.62
C PHE A 396 14.87 -8.72 10.90
N ALA A 397 14.83 -8.02 12.04
CA ALA A 397 14.33 -8.58 13.30
C ALA A 397 12.85 -9.01 13.19
N HIS A 398 12.01 -8.20 12.52
CA HIS A 398 10.60 -8.51 12.32
C HIS A 398 10.38 -9.71 11.40
N LEU A 399 11.21 -9.86 10.35
CA LEU A 399 11.19 -11.03 9.46
C LEU A 399 11.52 -12.31 10.23
N ILE A 400 12.62 -12.30 10.99
CA ILE A 400 13.04 -13.45 11.81
C ILE A 400 11.99 -13.78 12.87
N GLY A 401 11.48 -12.78 13.59
CA GLY A 401 10.48 -12.98 14.64
C GLY A 401 9.22 -13.68 14.11
N ASN A 402 8.71 -13.25 12.94
CA ASN A 402 7.54 -13.86 12.33
C ASN A 402 7.83 -15.26 11.75
N MET A 403 9.02 -15.49 11.20
CA MET A 403 9.42 -16.83 10.75
C MET A 403 9.54 -17.81 11.92
N GLN A 404 10.11 -17.39 13.05
CA GLN A 404 10.24 -18.23 14.25
C GLN A 404 8.88 -18.55 14.87
N VAL A 405 7.94 -17.60 14.92
CA VAL A 405 6.58 -17.84 15.41
C VAL A 405 5.83 -18.83 14.51
N ASN A 406 5.92 -18.67 13.18
CA ASN A 406 5.28 -19.58 12.23
C ASN A 406 5.90 -20.98 12.27
N GLN A 407 7.22 -21.10 12.44
CA GLN A 407 7.90 -22.38 12.57
C GLN A 407 7.55 -23.08 13.89
N ARG A 408 7.45 -22.34 15.01
CA ARG A 408 6.94 -22.88 16.28
C ARG A 408 5.50 -23.37 16.14
N LEU A 409 4.63 -22.62 15.45
CA LEU A 409 3.25 -23.03 15.18
C LEU A 409 3.19 -24.30 14.31
N CYS A 410 4.03 -24.39 13.27
CA CYS A 410 4.11 -25.53 12.37
C CYS A 410 4.66 -26.78 13.07
N CYS A 411 5.71 -26.65 13.88
CA CYS A 411 6.23 -27.72 14.73
C CYS A 411 5.19 -28.16 15.79
N PHE A 412 4.42 -27.23 16.37
CA PHE A 412 3.37 -27.55 17.34
C PHE A 412 2.20 -28.30 16.67
N SER A 413 1.76 -27.87 15.48
CA SER A 413 0.74 -28.59 14.70
C SER A 413 1.21 -29.96 14.23
N PHE A 414 2.47 -30.10 13.83
CA PHE A 414 3.06 -31.38 13.42
C PHE A 414 3.18 -32.33 14.62
N SER A 415 3.64 -31.82 15.78
CA SER A 415 3.71 -32.58 17.02
C SER A 415 2.33 -33.02 17.53
N LEU A 416 1.29 -32.16 17.40
CA LEU A 416 -0.09 -32.53 17.73
C LEU A 416 -0.62 -33.63 16.79
N TYR A 417 -0.31 -33.55 15.49
CA TYR A 417 -0.73 -34.55 14.51
C TYR A 417 -0.08 -35.91 14.78
N THR A 418 1.22 -35.95 15.14
CA THR A 418 1.89 -37.21 15.51
C THR A 418 1.41 -37.79 16.83
N SER A 419 0.98 -36.96 17.79
CA SER A 419 0.42 -37.40 19.09
C SER A 419 -1.08 -37.74 19.06
N LEU A 420 -1.76 -37.51 17.93
CA LEU A 420 -3.15 -37.94 17.69
C LEU A 420 -3.24 -39.24 16.88
N PHE A 421 -2.11 -39.68 16.29
CA PHE A 421 -1.98 -40.90 15.50
C PHE A 421 -1.13 -42.00 16.17
N TRP A 422 -0.71 -41.76 17.41
CA TRP A 422 -0.17 -42.72 18.38
C TRP A 422 -0.94 -42.53 19.69
#